data_AF-A0A946U715-F1
#
_entry.id   AF-A0A946U715-F1
#
_cell.length_a   1.000
_cell.length_b   1.000
_cell.length_c   1.000
_cell.angle_alpha   90.00
_cell.angle_beta   90.00
_cell.angle_gamma   90.00
#
_symmetry.space_group_name_H-M   'P 1'
#
loop_
_entity.id
_entity.type
_entity.pdbx_description
1 polymer ?
#
loop_
_entity_poly.entity_id
_entity_poly.type
_entity_poly.pdbx_seq_one_letter_code
_entity_poly.pdbx_strand_id
1 'polypeptide(L)' 'ANGAAIGGLKVCTENGWFAARPSGTEDVYKIYAESFKDEEHLKQIQAEAKEIVNQALA' A
#
# COMPACT_ATOMS: atom_id res chain seq x y z
N ALA A 1 5.10 -17.65 -0.03
CA ALA A 1 6.05 -16.60 0.39
C ALA A 1 7.20 -17.26 1.15
N ASN A 2 8.42 -16.74 1.05
CA ASN A 2 9.60 -17.29 1.73
C ASN A 2 9.70 -16.92 3.22
N GLY A 3 8.65 -16.31 3.81
CA GLY A 3 8.61 -15.92 5.22
C GLY A 3 9.46 -14.69 5.58
N ALA A 4 10.16 -14.08 4.62
CA ALA A 4 10.96 -12.90 4.88
C ALA A 4 10.08 -11.67 5.17
N ALA A 5 10.55 -10.81 6.08
CA ALA A 5 9.90 -9.53 6.34
C ALA A 5 9.93 -8.65 5.09
N ILE A 6 8.80 -8.03 4.77
CA ILE A 6 8.68 -7.15 3.61
C ILE A 6 9.25 -5.75 3.85
N GLY A 7 9.52 -5.39 5.11
CA GLY A 7 9.96 -4.04 5.50
C GLY A 7 8.89 -3.00 5.17
N GLY A 8 7.67 -3.22 5.68
CA GLY A 8 6.48 -2.41 5.38
C GLY A 8 5.19 -3.17 5.67
N LEU A 9 4.10 -2.74 5.04
CA LEU A 9 2.78 -3.36 5.13
C LEU A 9 2.31 -3.77 3.74
N LYS A 10 1.62 -4.92 3.64
CA LYS A 10 0.82 -5.28 2.47
C LYS A 10 -0.57 -5.68 2.93
N VAL A 11 -1.59 -5.08 2.34
CA VAL A 11 -3.01 -5.38 2.59
C VAL A 11 -3.60 -5.91 1.30
N CYS A 12 -4.31 -7.02 1.38
CA CYS A 12 -4.97 -7.66 0.24
C CYS A 12 -6.45 -7.85 0.52
N THR A 13 -7.26 -7.67 -0.51
CA THR A 13 -8.66 -8.09 -0.56
C THR A 13 -8.86 -9.00 -1.79
N GLU A 14 -10.09 -9.47 -1.99
CA GLU A 14 -10.44 -10.24 -3.19
C GLU A 14 -10.19 -9.45 -4.49
N ASN A 15 -10.44 -8.14 -4.49
CA ASN A 15 -10.53 -7.33 -5.71
C ASN A 15 -9.42 -6.28 -5.85
N GLY A 16 -8.40 -6.33 -5.00
CA GLY A 16 -7.28 -5.40 -5.07
C GLY A 16 -6.37 -5.49 -3.84
N TRP A 17 -5.26 -4.80 -3.91
CA TRP A 17 -4.27 -4.77 -2.85
C TRP A 17 -3.49 -3.46 -2.86
N PHE A 18 -2.86 -3.14 -1.73
CA PHE A 18 -1.79 -2.15 -1.68
C PHE A 18 -0.62 -2.64 -0.83
N ALA A 19 0.57 -2.11 -1.10
CA ALA A 19 1.75 -2.29 -0.28
C ALA A 19 2.42 -0.94 -0.03
N ALA A 20 2.78 -0.67 1.23
CA ALA A 20 3.47 0.54 1.65
C ALA A 20 4.83 0.17 2.22
N ARG A 21 5.89 0.83 1.74
CA ARG A 21 7.27 0.64 2.21
C ARG A 21 8.00 1.98 2.33
N PRO A 22 8.79 2.21 3.39
CA PRO A 22 9.68 3.36 3.45
C PRO A 22 10.73 3.28 2.33
N SER A 23 11.09 4.43 1.78
CA SER A 23 12.23 4.54 0.86
C SER A 23 13.52 4.32 1.64
N GLY A 24 14.51 3.69 1.00
CA GLY A 24 15.82 3.44 1.62
C GLY A 24 16.79 4.61 1.50
N THR A 25 16.46 5.63 0.71
CA THR A 25 17.38 6.73 0.33
C THR A 25 16.83 8.12 0.59
N GLU A 26 15.52 8.24 0.78
CA GLU A 26 14.81 9.51 0.93
C GLU A 26 13.82 9.38 2.09
N ASP A 27 13.50 10.49 2.76
CA ASP A 27 12.52 10.51 3.85
C ASP A 27 11.07 10.55 3.29
N VAL A 28 10.72 9.50 2.57
CA VAL A 28 9.41 9.30 1.94
C VAL A 28 9.02 7.83 2.00
N TYR A 29 7.72 7.52 1.93
CA TYR A 29 7.23 6.17 1.69
C TYR A 29 6.67 6.01 0.27
N LYS A 30 6.68 4.78 -0.25
CA LYS A 30 6.11 4.42 -1.55
C LYS A 30 4.90 3.52 -1.34
N ILE A 31 3.79 3.85 -2.01
CA ILE A 31 2.59 3.01 -2.09
C ILE A 31 2.51 2.41 -3.49
N TYR A 32 2.39 1.09 -3.54
CA TYR A 32 2.05 0.32 -4.72
C TYR A 32 0.62 -0.18 -4.55
N ALA A 33 -0.21 -0.08 -5.58
CA ALA A 33 -1.60 -0.51 -5.52
C ALA A 33 -2.04 -1.12 -6.85
N GLU A 34 -2.97 -2.05 -6.78
CA GLU A 34 -3.60 -2.68 -7.94
C GLU A 34 -5.08 -2.95 -7.65
N SER A 35 -5.90 -2.79 -8.69
CA SER A 35 -7.33 -3.07 -8.68
C SER A 35 -7.65 -4.06 -9.79
N PHE A 36 -8.47 -5.06 -9.48
CA PHE A 36 -9.00 -6.01 -10.46
C PHE A 36 -10.38 -5.61 -11.01
N LYS A 37 -10.92 -4.45 -10.60
CA LYS A 37 -12.22 -3.94 -11.07
C LYS A 37 -12.04 -2.91 -12.18
N ASP A 38 -11.58 -1.72 -11.81
CA ASP A 38 -11.37 -0.58 -12.70
C ASP A 38 -10.43 0.46 -12.06
N GLU A 39 -10.19 1.55 -12.80
CA GLU A 39 -9.33 2.67 -12.39
C GLU A 39 -9.92 3.49 -11.23
N GLU A 40 -11.25 3.59 -11.13
CA GLU A 40 -11.90 4.32 -10.04
C GLU A 40 -11.70 3.60 -8.71
N HIS A 41 -11.88 2.28 -8.71
CA HIS A 41 -11.55 1.43 -7.57
C HIS A 41 -10.05 1.49 -7.23
N LEU A 42 -9.16 1.58 -8.23
CA LEU A 42 -7.73 1.80 -7.97
C LEU A 42 -7.47 3.13 -7.24
N LYS A 43 -8.13 4.22 -7.65
CA LYS A 43 -8.01 5.53 -6.97
C LYS A 43 -8.51 5.47 -5.54
N GLN A 44 -9.60 4.76 -5.28
CA GLN A 44 -10.11 4.53 -3.92
C GLN A 44 -9.08 3.78 -3.07
N ILE A 45 -8.53 2.66 -3.57
CA ILE A 45 -7.47 1.91 -2.87
C ILE A 45 -6.27 2.82 -2.56
N GLN A 46 -5.84 3.66 -3.51
CA GLN A 46 -4.72 4.57 -3.32
C GLN A 46 -5.00 5.65 -2.26
N ALA A 47 -6.23 6.18 -2.20
CA ALA A 47 -6.63 7.18 -1.22
C ALA A 47 -6.66 6.57 0.19
N GLU A 48 -7.35 5.44 0.36
CA GLU A 48 -7.43 4.73 1.64
C GLU A 48 -6.07 4.26 2.12
N ALA A 49 -5.21 3.76 1.23
CA ALA A 49 -3.85 3.35 1.57
C ALA A 49 -3.03 4.51 2.15
N LYS A 50 -3.13 5.72 1.59
CA LYS A 50 -2.46 6.92 2.13
C LYS A 50 -2.99 7.25 3.52
N GLU A 51 -4.30 7.20 3.71
CA GLU A 51 -4.91 7.49 5.01
C GLU A 51 -4.46 6.50 6.09
N ILE A 52 -4.49 5.19 5.80
CA ILE A 52 -4.05 4.14 6.72
C ILE A 52 -2.57 4.33 7.09
N VAL A 53 -1.71 4.59 6.12
CA VAL A 53 -0.27 4.79 6.38
C VAL A 53 -0.05 6.04 7.23
N ASN A 54 -0.72 7.15 6.91
CA ASN A 54 -0.61 8.38 7.68
C ASN A 54 -1.08 8.21 9.13
N GLN A 55 -2.19 7.49 9.35
CA GLN A 55 -2.68 7.19 10.69
C GLN A 55 -1.71 6.30 11.48
N ALA A 56 -1.05 5.34 10.82
CA ALA A 56 -0.08 4.45 11.47
C ALA A 56 1.26 5.15 11.82
N LEU A 57 1.55 6.29 11.19
CA LEU A 57 2.77 7.08 11.42
C LEU A 57 2.54 8.31 12.33
N ALA A 58 1.30 8.60 12.71
CA ALA A 58 0.94 9.67 13.64
C ALA A 58 1.21 9.26 15.10
#